data_AF-A0A2N5A8E6-F1
#
_entry.id   AF-A0A2N5A8E6-F1
#
_cell.length_a   1.000
_cell.length_b   1.000
_cell.length_c   1.000
_cell.angle_alpha   90.00
_cell.angle_beta   90.00
_cell.angle_gamma   90.00
#
_symmetry.space_group_name_H-M   'P 1'
#
loop_
_entity.id
_entity.type
_entity.pdbx_description
1 polymer ?
#
loop_
_entity_poly.entity_id
_entity_poly.type
_entity_poly.pdbx_seq_one_letter_code
_entity_poly.pdbx_strand_id
1 'polypeptide(L)'
;LPPRREMLKARRDMCETLMAEYFPRWRFSPPEGGLSFWVELPDMLATLFSARAESQGIHIGTGTRFGLEGAFDRYLRLPFTLPDEALRQAFSTLQPLWQSLAEQKENTRLRKII
;
A
#
# COMPACT_ATOMS: atom_id res chain seq x y z
N LEU A 1 11.71 3.42 -26.60
CA LEU A 1 12.55 3.59 -25.39
C LEU A 1 12.65 2.28 -24.59
N PRO A 2 13.47 1.30 -25.03
CA PRO A 2 13.63 0.02 -24.33
C PRO A 2 14.18 0.11 -22.88
N PRO A 3 15.22 0.92 -22.57
CA PRO A 3 15.85 0.92 -21.23
C PRO A 3 14.93 1.38 -20.10
N ARG A 4 14.07 2.37 -20.37
CA ARG A 4 13.12 2.89 -19.37
C ARG A 4 12.05 1.85 -18.99
N ARG A 5 11.64 1.02 -19.95
CA ARG A 5 10.66 -0.04 -19.73
C ARG A 5 11.26 -1.16 -18.88
N GLU A 6 12.51 -1.54 -19.14
CA GLU A 6 13.23 -2.54 -18.35
C GLU A 6 13.44 -2.08 -16.90
N MET A 7 13.86 -0.83 -16.70
CA MET A 7 13.99 -0.24 -15.36
C MET A 7 12.67 -0.25 -14.59
N LEU A 8 11.56 0.16 -15.22
CA LEU A 8 10.25 0.16 -14.57
C LEU A 8 9.74 -1.25 -14.27
N LYS A 9 10.05 -2.22 -15.14
CA LYS A 9 9.75 -3.64 -14.91
C LYS A 9 10.51 -4.15 -13.68
N ALA A 10 11.82 -3.91 -13.59
CA ALA A 10 12.62 -4.32 -12.44
C ALA A 10 12.10 -3.72 -11.13
N ARG A 11 11.70 -2.43 -11.14
CA ARG A 11 11.11 -1.78 -9.96
C ARG A 11 9.76 -2.36 -9.57
N ARG A 12 8.90 -2.66 -10.54
CA ARG A 12 7.62 -3.34 -10.28
C ARG A 12 7.88 -4.68 -9.61
N ASP A 13 8.75 -5.50 -10.18
CA ASP A 13 9.05 -6.85 -9.68
C ASP A 13 9.71 -6.77 -8.26
N MET A 14 10.53 -5.75 -8.00
CA MET A 14 11.05 -5.44 -6.66
C MET A 14 9.94 -5.05 -5.68
N CYS A 15 9.03 -4.15 -6.05
CA CYS A 15 7.92 -3.74 -5.20
C CYS A 15 6.97 -4.90 -4.87
N GLU A 16 6.74 -5.82 -5.81
CA GLU A 16 5.99 -7.06 -5.57
C GLU A 16 6.65 -7.91 -4.47
N THR A 17 7.97 -8.09 -4.55
CA THR A 17 8.74 -8.82 -3.53
C THR A 17 8.64 -8.12 -2.16
N LEU A 18 8.84 -6.80 -2.12
CA LEU A 18 8.73 -6.01 -0.88
C LEU A 18 7.31 -6.05 -0.30
N MET A 19 6.26 -5.99 -1.13
CA MET A 19 4.88 -6.10 -0.63
C MET A 19 4.61 -7.46 0.00
N ALA A 20 5.09 -8.54 -0.62
CA ALA A 20 4.95 -9.89 -0.07
C ALA A 20 5.69 -10.06 1.27
N GLU A 21 6.87 -9.44 1.41
CA GLU A 21 7.68 -9.48 2.63
C GLU A 21 7.07 -8.65 3.77
N TYR A 22 6.79 -7.36 3.51
CA TYR A 22 6.38 -6.41 4.53
C TYR A 22 4.88 -6.50 4.86
N PHE A 23 4.05 -6.89 3.88
CA PHE A 23 2.60 -6.87 3.97
C PHE A 23 1.95 -8.16 3.44
N PRO A 24 2.23 -9.34 4.05
CA PRO A 24 1.85 -10.65 3.51
C PRO A 24 0.34 -10.89 3.40
N ARG A 25 -0.49 -10.08 4.09
CA ARG A 25 -1.96 -10.17 4.01
C ARG A 25 -2.57 -9.26 2.94
N TRP A 26 -1.79 -8.37 2.32
CA TRP A 26 -2.28 -7.50 1.26
C TRP A 26 -2.43 -8.29 -0.03
N ARG A 27 -3.47 -7.98 -0.80
CA ARG A 27 -3.72 -8.61 -2.10
C ARG A 27 -3.50 -7.60 -3.21
N PHE A 28 -2.78 -7.99 -4.25
CA PHE A 28 -2.59 -7.18 -5.44
C PHE A 28 -2.37 -8.10 -6.64
N SER A 29 -2.52 -7.54 -7.84
CA SER A 29 -2.13 -8.21 -9.07
C SER A 29 -1.01 -7.40 -9.73
N PRO A 30 0.02 -8.04 -10.31
CA PRO A 30 1.04 -7.34 -11.05
C PRO A 30 0.41 -6.49 -12.17
N PRO A 31 0.68 -5.18 -12.22
CA PRO A 31 0.09 -4.34 -13.24
C PRO A 31 0.70 -4.68 -14.61
N GLU A 32 -0.17 -5.02 -15.57
CA GLU A 32 0.18 -5.25 -16.98
C GLU A 32 0.62 -3.94 -17.69
N GLY A 33 0.22 -2.80 -17.14
CA GLY A 33 0.59 -1.47 -17.60
C GLY A 33 0.36 -0.40 -16.53
N GLY A 34 0.90 0.80 -16.75
CA GLY A 34 0.86 1.90 -15.79
C GLY A 34 2.06 1.93 -14.85
N LEU A 35 1.96 2.76 -13.81
CA LEU A 35 3.06 3.13 -12.91
C LEU A 35 2.71 2.94 -11.43
N SER A 36 1.64 2.19 -11.14
CA SER A 36 1.16 1.97 -9.79
C SER A 36 0.51 0.60 -9.62
N PHE A 37 0.63 0.03 -8.43
CA PHE A 37 -0.17 -1.11 -8.00
C PHE A 37 -1.53 -0.64 -7.49
N TRP A 38 -2.54 -1.48 -7.72
CA TRP A 38 -3.81 -1.42 -7.03
C TRP A 38 -3.82 -2.51 -5.96
N VAL A 39 -3.78 -2.09 -4.70
CA VAL A 39 -3.56 -2.98 -3.56
C VAL A 39 -4.79 -3.00 -2.68
N GLU A 40 -5.31 -4.18 -2.41
CA GLU A 40 -6.39 -4.42 -1.47
C GLU A 40 -5.82 -4.77 -0.09
N LEU A 41 -6.28 -4.02 0.90
CA LEU A 41 -6.01 -4.23 2.31
C LEU A 41 -7.01 -5.25 2.91
N PRO A 42 -6.60 -6.01 3.94
CA PRO A 42 -7.48 -6.92 4.67
C PRO A 42 -8.73 -6.25 5.23
N ASP A 43 -8.58 -5.01 5.70
CA ASP A 43 -9.62 -4.22 6.36
C ASP A 43 -9.81 -2.87 5.67
N MET A 44 -10.95 -2.21 5.93
CA MET A 44 -11.24 -0.84 5.46
C MET A 44 -10.44 0.17 6.29
N LEU A 45 -9.14 0.26 5.99
CA LEU A 45 -8.17 1.11 6.69
C LEU A 45 -7.38 1.99 5.72
N ALA A 46 -7.72 2.04 4.43
CA ALA A 46 -6.92 2.71 3.42
C ALA A 46 -6.80 4.21 3.69
N THR A 47 -7.90 4.89 4.01
CA THR A 47 -7.89 6.33 4.33
C THR A 47 -7.09 6.62 5.58
N LEU A 48 -7.31 5.85 6.66
CA LEU A 48 -6.60 6.05 7.92
C LEU A 48 -5.09 5.74 7.80
N PHE A 49 -4.73 4.69 7.08
CA PHE A 49 -3.34 4.34 6.80
C PHE A 49 -2.67 5.42 5.95
N SER A 50 -3.33 5.91 4.90
CA SER A 50 -2.81 7.01 4.09
C SER A 50 -2.56 8.27 4.90
N ALA A 51 -3.46 8.63 5.82
CA ALA A 51 -3.27 9.79 6.69
C ALA A 51 -2.08 9.62 7.65
N ARG A 52 -1.83 8.40 8.16
CA ARG A 52 -0.63 8.11 8.98
C ARG A 52 0.64 8.07 8.15
N ALA A 53 0.60 7.57 6.92
CA ALA A 53 1.73 7.61 6.00
C ALA A 53 2.13 9.06 5.68
N GLU A 54 1.15 9.93 5.47
CA GLU A 54 1.37 11.34 5.18
C GLU A 54 2.07 12.08 6.33
N SER A 55 1.79 11.73 7.59
CA SER A 55 2.53 12.30 8.73
C SER A 55 4.01 11.87 8.79
N GLN A 56 4.39 10.83 8.06
CA GLN A 56 5.78 10.41 7.83
C GLN A 56 6.34 10.93 6.49
N GLY A 57 5.62 11.83 5.81
CA GLY A 57 6.03 12.39 4.50
C GLY A 57 5.79 11.46 3.31
N ILE A 58 5.03 10.36 3.48
CA ILE A 58 4.73 9.40 2.41
C ILE A 58 3.29 9.60 1.93
N HIS A 59 3.14 10.07 0.69
CA HIS A 59 1.83 10.23 0.07
C HIS A 59 1.39 8.96 -0.67
N ILE A 60 0.29 8.35 -0.21
CA ILE A 60 -0.32 7.18 -0.85
C ILE A 60 -1.68 7.57 -1.41
N GLY A 61 -2.01 7.13 -2.63
CA GLY A 61 -3.35 7.36 -3.18
C GLY A 61 -4.37 6.43 -2.53
N THR A 62 -5.48 6.96 -2.02
CA THR A 62 -6.59 6.14 -1.50
C THR A 62 -7.59 5.79 -2.60
N GLY A 63 -8.16 4.59 -2.52
CA GLY A 63 -9.17 4.12 -3.47
C GLY A 63 -10.52 4.84 -3.34
N THR A 64 -10.78 5.45 -2.19
CA THR A 64 -11.96 6.28 -1.92
C THR A 64 -12.12 7.48 -2.85
N ARG A 65 -11.05 7.91 -3.53
CA ARG A 65 -11.11 8.94 -4.57
C ARG A 65 -11.79 8.47 -5.87
N PHE A 66 -12.04 7.17 -6.00
CA PHE A 66 -12.57 6.53 -7.23
C PHE A 66 -13.94 5.86 -7.04
N GLY A 67 -14.53 5.95 -5.84
CA GLY A 67 -15.83 5.37 -5.53
C GLY A 67 -16.80 6.37 -4.91
N LEU A 68 -18.11 6.13 -5.05
CA LEU A 68 -19.15 6.88 -4.36
C LEU A 68 -19.17 6.49 -2.86
N GLU A 69 -19.38 7.47 -1.96
CA GLU A 69 -19.61 7.25 -0.52
C GLU A 69 -18.58 6.38 0.23
N GLY A 70 -17.29 6.51 -0.08
CA GLY A 70 -16.24 5.74 0.61
C GLY A 70 -16.12 4.29 0.12
N ALA A 71 -16.80 3.94 -0.99
CA ALA A 71 -16.49 2.73 -1.74
C ALA A 71 -14.97 2.67 -2.00
N PHE A 72 -14.39 1.49 -1.79
CA PHE A 72 -12.96 1.21 -1.90
C PHE A 72 -12.05 1.76 -0.79
N ASP A 73 -12.54 2.02 0.43
CA ASP A 73 -11.69 2.33 1.61
C ASP A 73 -10.81 1.15 2.10
N ARG A 74 -10.75 0.08 1.32
CA ARG A 74 -9.75 -0.99 1.46
C ARG A 74 -8.70 -0.98 0.37
N TYR A 75 -8.71 -0.04 -0.57
CA TYR A 75 -7.78 -0.04 -1.70
C TYR A 75 -6.81 1.13 -1.64
N LEU A 76 -5.56 0.86 -2.02
CA LEU A 76 -4.47 1.83 -2.15
C LEU A 76 -3.89 1.80 -3.55
N ARG A 77 -3.40 2.96 -3.99
CA ARG A 77 -2.58 3.13 -5.18
C ARG A 77 -1.14 3.36 -4.77
N LEU A 78 -0.28 2.37 -5.01
CA LEU A 78 1.16 2.44 -4.67
C LEU A 78 2.00 2.65 -5.94
N PRO A 79 2.58 3.84 -6.16
CA PRO A 79 3.46 4.08 -7.29
C PRO A 79 4.82 3.40 -7.11
N PHE A 80 5.38 2.87 -8.20
CA PHE A 80 6.72 2.26 -8.23
C PHE A 80 7.72 3.07 -9.09
N THR A 81 7.49 4.37 -9.22
CA THR A 81 8.28 5.27 -10.07
C THR A 81 9.50 5.86 -9.38
N LEU A 82 9.55 5.79 -8.04
CA LEU A 82 10.67 6.31 -7.25
C LEU A 82 11.94 5.46 -7.45
N PRO A 83 13.12 6.00 -7.12
CA PRO A 83 14.35 5.23 -7.06
C PRO A 83 14.25 4.05 -6.07
N ASP A 84 15.01 2.99 -6.33
CA ASP A 84 14.95 1.73 -5.61
C ASP A 84 15.15 1.89 -4.09
N GLU A 85 16.11 2.72 -3.69
CA GLU A 85 16.36 3.02 -2.28
C GLU A 85 15.18 3.73 -1.61
N ALA A 86 14.60 4.74 -2.29
CA ALA A 86 13.45 5.46 -1.77
C ALA A 86 12.23 4.53 -1.62
N LEU A 87 12.05 3.56 -2.53
CA LEU A 87 11.01 2.54 -2.41
C LEU A 87 11.26 1.65 -1.19
N ARG A 88 12.47 1.14 -0.98
CA ARG A 88 12.81 0.31 0.19
C ARG A 88 12.56 1.06 1.50
N GLN A 89 13.00 2.31 1.58
CA GLN A 89 12.78 3.16 2.76
C GLN A 89 11.29 3.45 2.99
N ALA A 90 10.51 3.65 1.93
CA ALA A 90 9.06 3.84 2.07
C ALA A 90 8.41 2.58 2.68
N PHE A 91 8.76 1.39 2.20
CA PHE A 91 8.21 0.13 2.72
C PHE A 91 8.58 -0.12 4.18
N SER A 92 9.84 0.09 4.55
CA SER A 92 10.30 -0.06 5.94
C SER A 92 9.64 0.95 6.88
N THR A 93 9.39 2.18 6.43
CA THR A 93 8.67 3.21 7.20
C THR A 93 7.18 2.88 7.35
N LEU A 94 6.56 2.33 6.30
CA LEU A 94 5.13 2.02 6.29
C LEU A 94 4.75 0.79 7.11
N GLN A 95 5.64 -0.20 7.20
CA GLN A 95 5.39 -1.45 7.94
C GLN A 95 4.94 -1.23 9.40
N PRO A 96 5.68 -0.50 10.25
CA PRO A 96 5.26 -0.31 11.65
C PRO A 96 3.94 0.45 11.77
N LEU A 97 3.66 1.40 10.86
CA LEU A 97 2.39 2.13 10.82
C LEU A 97 1.21 1.19 10.56
N TRP A 98 1.38 0.26 9.62
CA TRP A 98 0.37 -0.74 9.28
C TRP A 98 0.14 -1.72 10.44
N GLN A 99 1.22 -2.26 11.05
CA GLN A 99 1.10 -3.20 12.16
C GLN A 99 0.33 -2.58 13.33
N SER A 100 0.70 -1.36 13.73
CA SER A 100 -0.01 -0.62 14.78
C SER A 100 -1.50 -0.41 14.46
N LEU A 101 -1.84 -0.10 13.21
CA LEU A 101 -3.24 0.04 12.79
C LEU A 101 -4.02 -1.27 12.82
N ALA A 102 -3.42 -2.34 12.29
CA ALA A 102 -4.03 -3.65 12.23
C ALA A 102 -4.32 -4.19 13.65
N GLU A 103 -3.35 -4.07 14.56
CA GLU A 103 -3.50 -4.46 15.98
C GLU A 103 -4.58 -3.64 16.69
N GLN A 104 -4.64 -2.32 16.48
CA GLN A 104 -5.68 -1.46 17.04
C GLN A 104 -7.08 -1.88 16.57
N LYS A 105 -7.22 -2.22 15.29
CA LYS A 105 -8.48 -2.68 14.70
C LYS A 105 -8.90 -4.04 15.29
N GLU A 106 -7.96 -4.96 15.44
CA GLU A 106 -8.20 -6.29 16.01
C GLU A 106 -8.61 -6.22 17.48
N ASN A 107 -7.89 -5.44 18.30
CA ASN A 107 -8.25 -5.18 19.69
C ASN A 107 -9.65 -4.57 19.83
N THR A 108 -10.00 -3.64 18.93
CA THR A 108 -11.34 -3.02 18.90
C THR A 108 -12.42 -4.06 18.54
N ARG A 109 -12.11 -5.04 17.70
CA ARG A 109 -13.03 -6.14 17.34
C ARG A 109 -13.22 -7.08 18.52
N LEU A 110 -12.15 -7.50 19.19
CA LEU A 110 -12.20 -8.40 20.36
C LEU A 110 -13.01 -7.82 21.52
N ARG A 111 -12.84 -6.53 21.83
CA ARG A 111 -13.62 -5.86 22.89
C ARG A 111 -15.13 -5.79 22.63
N LYS A 112 -15.56 -5.94 21.38
CA LYS A 112 -16.98 -5.92 20.99
C LYS A 112 -17.61 -7.31 20.97
N ILE A 113 -16.81 -8.37 21.10
CA ILE A 113 -17.28 -9.75 21.21
C ILE A 113 -17.39 -10.04 22.71
N ILE A 114 -18.61 -9.89 23.24
CA ILE A 114 -18.99 -10.26 24.61
C ILE A 114 -19.96 -11.43 24.48
#